data_AF-A0A090NFF9-F1
#
_entry.id   AF-A0A090NFF9-F1
#
_cell.length_a   1.000
_cell.length_b   1.000
_cell.length_c   1.000
_cell.angle_alpha   90.00
_cell.angle_beta   90.00
_cell.angle_gamma   90.00
#
_symmetry.space_group_name_H-M   'P 1'
#
loop_
_entity.id
_entity.type
_entity.pdbx_description
1 polymer ?
#
loop_
_entity_poly.entity_id
_entity_poly.type
_entity_poly.pdbx_seq_one_letter_code
_entity_poly.pdbx_strand_id
1 'polypeptide(L)' 'MVLYFRTQIFVTRSDVVLVSGIQRSEPEIVGRYDSLGNPLEA' A
#
# COMPACT_ATOMS: atom_id res chain seq x y z
N MET A 1 -1.76 18.69 22.56
CA MET A 1 -0.59 18.10 21.89
C MET A 1 -1.06 17.54 20.56
N VAL A 2 -0.59 18.07 19.44
CA VAL A 2 -0.92 17.55 18.10
C VAL A 2 0.32 16.85 17.57
N LEU A 3 0.20 15.56 17.26
CA LEU A 3 1.23 14.79 16.58
C LEU A 3 0.91 14.78 15.08
N TYR A 4 1.85 15.24 14.26
CA TYR A 4 1.75 15.17 12.81
C TYR A 4 2.64 14.04 12.31
N PHE A 5 2.06 12.86 12.12
CA PHE A 5 2.78 11.71 11.57
C PHE A 5 2.69 11.77 10.05
N ARG A 6 3.81 12.08 9.39
CA ARG A 6 3.96 11.79 7.96
C ARG A 6 4.24 10.30 7.82
N THR A 7 3.38 9.58 7.11
CA THR A 7 3.65 8.19 6.74
C THR A 7 4.73 8.18 5.67
N GLN A 8 5.84 7.49 5.91
CA GLN A 8 6.86 7.24 4.91
C GLN A 8 6.92 5.73 4.67
N ILE A 9 6.37 5.29 3.53
CA ILE A 9 6.19 3.86 3.22
C ILE A 9 7.54 3.13 3.20
N PHE A 10 8.58 3.75 2.63
CA PHE A 10 9.91 3.13 2.49
C PHE A 10 10.68 2.84 3.78
N VAL A 11 10.21 3.33 4.93
CA VAL A 11 10.85 3.07 6.24
C VAL A 11 10.01 2.15 7.13
N THR A 12 8.89 1.63 6.62
CA THR A 12 8.08 0.64 7.33
C THR A 12 8.42 -0.78 6.87
N ARG A 13 7.86 -1.76 7.56
CA ARG A 13 7.91 -3.19 7.17
C ARG A 13 6.52 -3.70 6.77
N SER A 14 5.74 -2.83 6.16
CA SER A 14 4.35 -3.11 5.77
C SER A 14 4.31 -3.70 4.36
N ASP A 15 3.35 -4.58 4.10
CA ASP A 15 2.98 -4.93 2.73
C ASP A 15 2.17 -3.80 2.11
N VAL A 16 2.42 -3.50 0.84
CA VAL A 16 1.73 -2.51 0.03
C VAL A 16 0.89 -3.23 -1.02
N VAL A 17 -0.43 -3.11 -0.92
CA VAL A 17 -1.37 -3.74 -1.85
C VAL A 17 -1.98 -2.67 -2.74
N LEU A 18 -1.86 -2.84 -4.06
CA LEU A 18 -2.48 -1.95 -5.04
C LEU A 18 -3.90 -2.41 -5.34
N VAL A 19 -4.87 -1.53 -5.11
CA VAL A 19 -6.29 -1.80 -5.31
C VAL A 19 -6.84 -0.84 -6.37
N SER A 20 -7.50 -1.39 -7.40
CA SER A 20 -8.17 -0.64 -8.45
C SER A 20 -9.70 -0.64 -8.23
N GLY A 21 -10.45 0.09 -9.05
CA GLY A 21 -11.92 -0.02 -9.09
C GLY A 21 -12.69 0.55 -7.89
N ILE A 22 -12.00 1.13 -6.88
CA ILE A 22 -12.62 1.77 -5.70
C ILE A 22 -13.68 2.79 -6.09
N GLN A 23 -13.40 3.65 -7.07
CA GLN A 23 -14.36 4.68 -7.51
C GLN A 23 -15.61 4.11 -8.19
N ARG A 24 -15.55 2.88 -8.72
CA ARG A 24 -16.68 2.19 -9.36
C ARG A 24 -17.43 1.28 -8.39
N SER A 25 -17.02 1.23 -7.12
CA SER A 25 -17.51 0.24 -6.13
C SER A 25 -17.20 -1.22 -6.50
N GLU A 26 -16.18 -1.43 -7.33
CA GLU A 26 -15.73 -2.76 -7.78
C GLU A 26 -14.24 -2.93 -7.42
N PRO A 27 -13.89 -3.07 -6.12
CA PRO A 27 -12.49 -3.12 -5.71
C PRO A 27 -11.81 -4.41 -6.19
N GLU A 28 -10.64 -4.28 -6.81
CA GLU A 28 -9.83 -5.40 -7.29
C GLU A 28 -8.36 -5.24 -6.87
N ILE A 29 -7.74 -6.31 -6.37
CA ILE A 29 -6.30 -6.32 -6.08
C ILE A 29 -5.53 -6.55 -7.38
N VAL A 30 -4.70 -5.57 -7.76
CA VAL A 30 -3.92 -5.61 -9.01
C VAL A 30 -2.43 -5.78 -8.79
N GLY A 31 -1.95 -5.80 -7.54
CA GLY A 31 -0.55 -6.05 -7.21
C GLY A 31 -0.26 -6.03 -5.71
N ARG A 32 0.82 -6.72 -5.31
CA ARG A 32 1.33 -6.76 -3.93
C ARG A 32 2.83 -6.51 -3.94
N TYR A 33 3.29 -5.67 -3.04
CA TYR A 33 4.68 -5.25 -2.93
C TYR A 33 5.10 -5.15 -1.47
N ASP A 34 6.39 -5.26 -1.21
CA ASP A 34 6.94 -4.86 0.09
C ASP A 34 7.13 -3.33 0.16
N SER A 35 7.50 -2.84 1.35
CA SER A 35 7.76 -1.41 1.58
C SER A 35 8.94 -0.85 0.76
N LEU A 36 9.80 -1.70 0.19
CA LEU A 36 10.93 -1.30 -0.66
C LEU A 36 10.56 -1.30 -2.16
N GLY A 37 9.35 -1.72 -2.51
CA GLY A 37 8.85 -1.78 -3.88
C GLY A 37 9.13 -3.11 -4.60
N ASN A 38 9.61 -4.13 -3.91
CA ASN A 38 9.77 -5.45 -4.51
C ASN A 38 8.40 -6.14 -4.62
N PRO A 39 8.08 -6.82 -5.74
CA PRO A 39 6.84 -7.56 -5.86
C PRO A 39 6.82 -8.72 -4.87
N LEU A 40 5.70 -8.88 -4.18
CA LEU A 40 5.38 -10.07 -3.40
C LEU A 40 4.64 -11.02 -4.34
N GLU A 41 5.38 -11.85 -5.07
CA GLU A 41 4.79 -12.95 -5.85
C GLU A 41 4.11 -13.96 -4.90
N ALA A 42 3.06 -14.61 -5.42
CA ALA A 42 2.23 -15.56 -4.67
C ALA A 42 2.86 -16.96 -4.62
#